data_AF-A0A2X3KII2-F1
#
_entry.id   AF-A0A2X3KII2-F1
#
_cell.length_a   1.000
_cell.length_b   1.000
_cell.length_c   1.000
_cell.angle_alpha   90.00
_cell.angle_beta   90.00
_cell.angle_gamma   90.00
#
_symmetry.space_group_name_H-M   'P 1'
#
loop_
_entity.id
_entity.type
_entity.pdbx_description
1 polymer ?
#
loop_
_entity_poly.entity_id
_entity_poly.type
_entity_poly.pdbx_seq_one_letter_code
_entity_poly.pdbx_strand_id
1 'polypeptide(L)' 'MPPWLRDTTPLLFYGETLIAAAGVFVTQEGVAEGENGVSFVWQKTLS' A
#
# COMPACT_ATOMS: atom_id res chain seq x y z
N MET A 1 -4.25 12.38 -4.87
CA MET A 1 -4.73 11.99 -3.53
C MET A 1 -5.35 13.20 -2.82
N PRO A 2 -6.68 13.22 -2.64
CA PRO A 2 -7.35 14.28 -1.88
C PRO A 2 -6.81 14.36 -0.44
N PRO A 3 -6.70 15.56 0.17
CA PRO A 3 -6.11 15.72 1.51
C PRO A 3 -6.75 14.82 2.57
N TRP A 4 -8.08 14.76 2.60
CA TRP A 4 -8.85 13.97 3.57
C TRP A 4 -8.67 12.46 3.44
N LEU A 5 -8.15 11.97 2.32
CA LEU A 5 -7.89 10.55 2.13
C LEU A 5 -6.50 10.16 2.65
N ARG A 6 -5.55 11.10 2.71
CA ARG A 6 -4.13 10.85 3.06
C ARG A 6 -3.98 10.19 4.43
N ASP A 7 -4.76 10.65 5.40
CA ASP A 7 -4.65 10.20 6.78
C ASP A 7 -5.39 8.86 7.03
N THR A 8 -6.16 8.39 6.04
CA THR A 8 -6.98 7.17 6.16
C THR A 8 -6.55 6.05 5.22
N THR A 9 -5.63 6.33 4.29
CA THR A 9 -5.08 5.32 3.37
C THR A 9 -4.17 4.36 4.13
N PRO A 10 -4.43 3.05 4.12
CA PRO A 10 -3.54 2.07 4.72
C PRO A 10 -2.15 2.09 4.07
N LEU A 11 -1.13 2.08 4.91
CA LEU A 11 0.26 1.99 4.53
C LEU A 11 0.83 0.65 4.98
N LEU A 12 1.49 -0.07 4.07
CA LEU A 12 2.20 -1.31 4.37
C LEU A 12 3.65 -0.99 4.70
N PHE A 13 4.11 -1.45 5.86
CA PHE A 13 5.49 -1.33 6.32
C PHE A 13 6.08 -2.71 6.61
N TYR A 14 7.33 -2.92 6.21
CA TYR A 14 8.16 -4.02 6.69
C TYR A 14 9.22 -3.44 7.64
N GLY A 15 9.00 -3.63 8.95
CA GLY A 15 9.75 -2.87 9.96
C GLY A 15 9.45 -1.38 9.83
N GLU A 16 10.50 -0.57 9.60
CA GLU A 16 10.38 0.88 9.41
C GLU A 16 10.32 1.29 7.93
N THR A 17 10.47 0.35 6.99
CA THR A 17 10.49 0.63 5.56
C THR A 17 9.08 0.66 4.98
N LEU A 18 8.70 1.76 4.35
CA LEU A 18 7.45 1.89 3.60
C LEU A 18 7.50 1.08 2.31
N ILE A 19 6.49 0.24 2.10
CA ILE A 19 6.40 -0.67 0.95
C ILE A 19 5.30 -0.21 -0.02
N ALA A 20 4.11 0.13 0.47
CA ALA A 20 3.00 0.49 -0.39
C ALA A 20 1.94 1.32 0.34
N ALA A 21 1.21 2.13 -0.42
CA ALA A 21 -0.05 2.75 -0.01
C ALA A 21 -1.19 2.07 -0.78
N ALA A 22 -2.14 1.46 -0.06
CA ALA A 22 -3.17 0.60 -0.66
C ALA A 22 -3.96 1.31 -1.77
N GLY A 23 -3.91 0.78 -2.99
CA GLY A 23 -4.58 1.35 -4.16
C GLY A 23 -4.02 2.70 -4.64
N VAL A 24 -2.83 3.11 -4.18
CA VAL A 24 -2.20 4.39 -4.56
C VAL A 24 -0.82 4.17 -5.20
N PHE A 25 0.11 3.51 -4.51
CA PHE A 25 1.45 3.24 -5.05
C PHE A 25 2.14 2.07 -4.34
N VAL A 26 3.22 1.57 -4.96
CA VAL A 26 4.25 0.70 -4.36
C VAL A 26 5.58 1.47 -4.45
N THR A 27 6.42 1.42 -3.41
CA THR A 27 7.77 2.02 -3.41
C THR A 27 8.73 1.17 -4.23
N GLN A 28 9.91 1.70 -4.58
CA GLN A 28 10.91 0.90 -5.32
C GLN A 28 11.41 -0.27 -4.48
N GLU A 29 11.59 -0.05 -3.18
CA GLU A 29 11.96 -1.06 -2.19
C GLU A 29 10.87 -2.13 -2.00
N GLY A 30 9.63 -1.84 -2.38
CA GLY A 30 8.49 -2.74 -2.27
C GLY A 30 8.14 -3.50 -3.56
N VAL A 31 8.86 -3.27 -4.66
CA VAL A 31 8.63 -3.99 -5.91
C VAL A 31 9.10 -5.44 -5.76
N ALA A 32 8.25 -6.39 -6.15
CA ALA A 32 8.66 -7.79 -6.23
C ALA A 32 9.64 -7.99 -7.38
N GLU A 33 10.83 -8.51 -7.10
CA GLU A 33 11.89 -8.75 -8.09
C GLU A 33 12.12 -10.24 -8.27
N GLY A 34 12.07 -10.72 -9.52
CA GLY A 34 12.45 -12.10 -9.88
C GLY A 34 11.51 -13.21 -9.42
N GLU A 35 10.47 -12.91 -8.63
CA GLU A 35 9.49 -13.87 -8.13
C GLU A 35 8.05 -13.31 -8.15
N ASN A 36 7.09 -14.17 -7.80
CA ASN A 36 5.70 -13.76 -7.65
C ASN A 36 5.53 -12.85 -6.43
N GLY A 37 5.02 -11.63 -6.66
CA GLY A 37 4.66 -10.71 -5.59
C GLY A 37 3.29 -11.00 -4.97
N VAL A 38 2.92 -10.16 -3.99
CA VAL A 38 1.59 -10.16 -3.37
C VAL A 38 0.86 -8.84 -3.63
N SER A 39 -0.47 -8.89 -3.63
CA SER A 39 -1.32 -7.71 -3.78
C SER A 39 -1.77 -7.19 -2.41
N PHE A 40 -1.45 -5.93 -2.11
CA PHE A 40 -1.96 -5.23 -0.93
C PHE A 40 -3.31 -4.57 -1.24
N VAL A 41 -4.40 -5.27 -0.88
CA VAL A 41 -5.77 -4.85 -1.21
C VAL A 41 -6.50 -4.35 0.03
N TRP A 42 -6.99 -3.11 -0.01
CA TRP A 42 -7.87 -2.57 1.03
C TRP A 42 -9.34 -2.75 0.63
N GLN A 43 -10.04 -3.63 1.34
CA GLN A 43 -11.48 -3.81 1.21
C GLN A 43 -12.20 -2.91 2.21
N LYS A 44 -13.11 -2.07 1.72
CA LYS A 44 -14.04 -1.31 2.55
C LYS A 44 -15.35 -2.08 2.63
N THR A 45 -15.85 -2.31 3.84
CA THR A 45 -17.22 -2.81 3.99
C THR A 45 -18.17 -1.72 3.50
N LEU A 46 -19.10 -2.09 2.61
CA LEU A 46 -20.21 -1.22 2.24
C LEU A 46 -21.09 -1.00 3.47
N SER A 47 -21.31 0.27 3.81
CA SER A 47 -22.26 0.71 4.84
C SER A 47 -23.70 0.41 4.45
#